data_AF-A0AAD4HHZ2-F1
#
_entry.id   AF-A0AAD4HHZ2-F1
#
_cell.length_a   1.000
_cell.length_b   1.000
_cell.length_c   1.000
_cell.angle_alpha   90.00
_cell.angle_beta   90.00
_cell.angle_gamma   90.00
#
_symmetry.space_group_name_H-M   'P 1'
#
loop_
_entity.id
_entity.type
_entity.pdbx_description
1 polymer ?
#
loop_
_entity_poly.entity_id
_entity_poly.type
_entity_poly.pdbx_seq_one_letter_code
_entity_poly.pdbx_strand_id
1 'polypeptide(L)'
;MTPVKILGLHKFKLTDEEWEIAGQLRDVLKDATLFFSHSTPSLTTVIPAMDLIDDKLTSYSQDHKYLPAICAAVCLAKKTLNRYYELTDTSEVYRIAMVLHPHHKLSYFKNAG
;
A
#
# COMPACT_ATOMS: atom_id res chain seq x y z
N MET A 1 -4.70 17.70 -39.74
CA MET A 1 -3.49 16.94 -39.34
C MET A 1 -3.15 17.36 -37.92
N THR A 2 -3.36 16.50 -36.92
CA THR A 2 -3.24 16.88 -35.50
C THR A 2 -1.77 17.01 -35.08
N PRO A 3 -1.41 18.00 -34.25
CA PRO A 3 -0.02 18.28 -33.86
C PRO A 3 0.69 17.09 -33.19
N VAL A 4 -0.07 16.17 -32.59
CA VAL A 4 0.43 14.92 -31.98
C VAL A 4 1.17 14.02 -32.98
N LYS A 5 0.79 14.01 -34.27
CA LYS A 5 1.46 13.20 -35.30
C LYS A 5 2.84 13.74 -35.68
N ILE A 6 3.10 15.03 -35.48
CA ILE A 6 4.33 15.70 -35.94
C ILE A 6 5.51 15.44 -35.00
N LEU A 7 5.24 15.19 -33.71
CA LEU A 7 6.26 15.03 -32.67
C LEU A 7 6.64 13.56 -32.40
N GLY A 8 6.10 12.59 -33.14
CA GLY A 8 6.37 11.16 -32.91
C GLY A 8 5.86 10.62 -31.56
N LEU A 9 5.00 11.37 -30.87
CA LEU A 9 4.53 11.06 -29.51
C LEU A 9 3.47 9.95 -29.48
N HIS A 10 2.93 9.56 -30.64
CA HIS A 10 1.92 8.51 -30.74
C HIS A 10 2.37 7.17 -30.14
N LYS A 11 3.67 6.87 -30.17
CA LYS A 11 4.22 5.65 -29.56
C LYS A 11 4.11 5.59 -28.03
N PHE A 12 3.86 6.73 -27.38
CA PHE A 12 3.67 6.84 -25.94
C PHE A 12 2.19 6.95 -25.55
N LYS A 13 1.28 6.90 -26.53
CA LYS A 13 -0.15 6.90 -26.25
C LYS A 13 -0.51 5.54 -25.64
N LEU A 14 -0.99 5.57 -24.40
CA LEU A 14 -1.49 4.37 -23.74
C LEU A 14 -2.73 3.84 -24.48
N THR A 15 -2.82 2.53 -24.57
CA THR A 15 -4.02 1.83 -25.04
C THR A 15 -5.13 1.93 -24.00
N ASP A 16 -6.36 1.59 -24.39
CA ASP A 16 -7.50 1.59 -23.46
C ASP A 16 -7.28 0.61 -22.30
N GLU A 17 -6.65 -0.55 -22.57
CA GLU A 17 -6.26 -1.54 -21.55
C GLU A 17 -5.20 -1.00 -20.59
N GLU A 18 -4.17 -0.31 -21.10
CA GLU A 18 -3.14 0.30 -20.26
C GLU A 18 -3.70 1.42 -19.38
N TRP A 19 -4.68 2.18 -19.90
CA TRP A 19 -5.40 3.17 -19.11
C TRP A 19 -6.23 2.55 -17.99
N GLU A 20 -6.86 1.40 -18.25
CA GLU A 20 -7.60 0.67 -17.23
C GLU A 20 -6.66 0.18 -16.12
N ILE A 21 -5.54 -0.45 -16.49
CA ILE A 21 -4.50 -0.89 -15.54
C ILE A 21 -3.99 0.29 -14.71
N ALA A 22 -3.69 1.43 -15.34
CA ALA A 22 -3.22 2.63 -14.64
C ALA A 22 -4.28 3.16 -13.66
N GLY A 23 -5.56 3.13 -14.04
CA GLY A 23 -6.68 3.52 -13.18
C GLY A 23 -6.81 2.62 -11.95
N GLN A 24 -6.74 1.30 -12.15
CA GLN A 24 -6.81 0.33 -11.07
C GLN A 24 -5.59 0.40 -10.13
N LEU A 25 -4.39 0.59 -10.69
CA LEU A 25 -3.16 0.76 -9.92
C LEU A 25 -3.23 2.00 -9.03
N ARG A 26 -3.72 3.12 -9.57
CA ARG A 26 -3.97 4.34 -8.80
C ARG A 26 -4.90 4.04 -7.62
N ASP A 27 -6.02 3.35 -7.86
CA ASP A 27 -7.02 3.09 -6.82
C ASP A 27 -6.46 2.26 -5.67
N VAL A 28 -5.69 1.21 -6.00
CA VAL A 28 -5.01 0.34 -5.01
C VAL A 28 -3.98 1.11 -4.18
N LEU A 29 -3.23 2.02 -4.80
CA LEU A 29 -2.15 2.77 -4.12
C LEU A 29 -2.62 4.02 -3.39
N LYS A 30 -3.82 4.53 -3.72
CA LYS A 30 -4.30 5.83 -3.24
C LYS A 30 -4.38 5.91 -1.73
N ASP A 31 -5.03 4.93 -1.08
CA ASP A 31 -5.26 4.95 0.37
C ASP A 31 -3.93 4.99 1.14
N ALA A 32 -2.99 4.11 0.80
CA ALA A 32 -1.67 4.08 1.41
C ALA A 32 -0.89 5.38 1.14
N THR A 33 -0.92 5.88 -0.10
CA THR A 33 -0.22 7.12 -0.46
C THR A 33 -0.75 8.32 0.33
N LEU A 34 -2.06 8.46 0.45
CA LEU A 34 -2.67 9.54 1.22
C LEU A 34 -2.34 9.43 2.72
N PHE A 35 -2.39 8.21 3.28
CA PHE A 35 -2.04 7.99 4.68
C PHE A 35 -0.62 8.48 5.02
N PHE A 36 0.36 8.14 4.17
CA PHE A 36 1.75 8.60 4.36
C PHE A 36 2.00 10.04 3.96
N SER A 37 1.12 10.64 3.16
CA SER A 37 1.24 12.06 2.79
C SER A 37 0.86 13.01 3.94
N HIS A 38 -0.02 12.57 4.85
CA HIS A 38 -0.52 13.41 5.95
C HIS A 38 0.15 13.15 7.30
N SER A 39 0.84 12.02 7.45
CA SER A 39 1.44 11.64 8.74
C SER A 39 2.84 12.22 8.89
N THR A 40 3.13 12.79 10.06
CA THR A 40 4.52 12.92 10.50
C THR A 40 4.95 11.52 10.92
N PRO A 41 5.90 10.88 10.22
CA PRO A 41 6.25 9.50 10.51
C PRO A 41 6.84 9.41 11.92
N SER A 42 6.22 8.59 12.78
CA SER A 42 6.72 8.25 14.10
C SER A 42 6.82 6.75 14.25
N LEU A 43 7.74 6.29 15.10
CA LEU A 43 7.99 4.86 15.27
C LEU A 43 6.74 4.08 15.74
N THR A 44 5.85 4.74 16.49
CA THR A 44 4.60 4.17 16.99
C THR A 44 3.50 4.09 15.92
N THR A 45 3.67 4.75 14.78
CA THR A 45 2.68 4.72 13.68
C THR A 45 2.99 3.64 12.65
N VAL A 46 4.20 3.08 12.65
CA VAL A 46 4.64 2.15 11.61
C VAL A 46 3.86 0.84 11.65
N ILE A 47 3.77 0.15 12.80
CA ILE A 47 3.05 -1.13 12.88
C ILE A 47 1.55 -0.95 12.54
N PRO A 48 0.82 0.02 13.12
CA PRO A 48 -0.57 0.26 12.74
C PRO A 48 -0.76 0.63 11.26
N ALA A 49 0.20 1.34 10.66
CA ALA A 49 0.16 1.64 9.22
C ALA A 49 0.32 0.38 8.38
N MET A 50 1.21 -0.54 8.79
CA MET A 50 1.42 -1.80 8.09
C MET A 50 0.19 -2.71 8.18
N ASP A 51 -0.48 -2.79 9.34
CA ASP A 51 -1.76 -3.50 9.50
C ASP A 51 -2.81 -2.97 8.52
N LEU A 52 -2.99 -1.64 8.49
CA LEU A 52 -3.96 -1.00 7.61
C LEU A 52 -3.67 -1.29 6.12
N ILE A 53 -2.40 -1.28 5.72
CA ILE A 53 -2.01 -1.60 4.35
C ILE A 53 -2.26 -3.08 4.06
N ASP A 54 -1.98 -3.98 4.99
CA ASP A 54 -2.21 -5.41 4.82
C ASP A 54 -3.70 -5.73 4.62
N ASP A 55 -4.56 -5.13 5.44
CA ASP A 55 -6.02 -5.24 5.33
C ASP A 55 -6.50 -4.76 3.96
N LYS A 56 -6.01 -3.59 3.53
CA LYS A 56 -6.38 -3.01 2.24
C LYS A 56 -5.91 -3.86 1.07
N LEU A 57 -4.65 -4.28 1.04
CA LEU A 57 -4.12 -5.15 -0.01
C LEU A 57 -4.87 -6.50 -0.05
N THR A 58 -5.23 -7.05 1.12
CA THR A 58 -6.05 -8.27 1.19
C THR A 58 -7.41 -8.04 0.53
N SER A 59 -8.08 -6.94 0.85
CA SER A 59 -9.38 -6.61 0.24
C SER A 59 -9.28 -6.45 -1.28
N TYR A 60 -8.23 -5.79 -1.78
CA TYR A 60 -8.02 -5.61 -3.22
C TYR A 60 -7.70 -6.93 -3.93
N SER A 61 -6.98 -7.84 -3.28
CA SER A 61 -6.64 -9.15 -3.88
C SER A 61 -7.85 -10.06 -4.11
N GLN A 62 -8.94 -9.83 -3.36
CA GLN A 62 -10.17 -10.63 -3.40
C GLN A 62 -11.30 -9.95 -4.19
N ASP A 63 -11.13 -8.68 -4.56
CA ASP A 63 -12.13 -7.92 -5.29
C ASP A 63 -12.06 -8.20 -6.79
N HIS A 64 -13.15 -8.76 -7.31
CA HIS A 64 -13.30 -9.17 -8.71
C HIS A 64 -13.44 -7.98 -9.67
N LYS A 65 -13.54 -6.76 -9.13
CA LYS A 65 -13.48 -5.51 -9.90
C LYS A 65 -12.11 -5.29 -10.54
N TYR A 66 -11.04 -5.85 -9.97
CA TYR A 66 -9.68 -5.65 -10.45
C TYR A 66 -9.28 -6.70 -11.48
N LEU A 67 -8.42 -6.28 -12.41
CA LEU A 67 -7.82 -7.17 -13.40
C LEU A 67 -6.93 -8.20 -12.71
N PRO A 68 -6.82 -9.44 -13.24
CA PRO A 68 -5.96 -10.46 -12.67
C PRO A 68 -4.49 -10.02 -12.49
N ALA A 69 -3.99 -9.18 -13.40
CA ALA A 69 -2.65 -8.59 -13.30
C ALA A 69 -2.48 -7.68 -12.07
N ILE A 70 -3.51 -6.90 -11.73
CA ILE A 70 -3.52 -6.06 -10.53
C ILE A 70 -3.60 -6.92 -9.27
N CYS A 71 -4.45 -7.95 -9.25
CA CYS A 71 -4.52 -8.87 -8.11
C CYS A 71 -3.17 -9.58 -7.87
N ALA A 72 -2.49 -10.02 -8.94
CA ALA A 72 -1.16 -10.60 -8.85
C ALA A 72 -0.12 -9.61 -8.31
N ALA A 73 -0.15 -8.36 -8.78
CA ALA A 73 0.73 -7.29 -8.29
C ALA A 73 0.47 -6.97 -6.80
N VAL A 74 -0.79 -6.92 -6.38
CA VAL A 74 -1.19 -6.74 -4.97
C VAL A 74 -0.68 -7.89 -4.11
N CYS A 75 -0.82 -9.14 -4.56
CA CYS A 75 -0.28 -10.31 -3.86
C CYS A 75 1.25 -10.23 -3.69
N LEU A 76 1.97 -9.73 -4.71
CA LEU A 76 3.41 -9.48 -4.62
C LEU A 76 3.72 -8.37 -3.62
N ALA A 77 2.97 -7.26 -3.66
CA ALA A 77 3.13 -6.15 -2.72
C ALA A 77 2.92 -6.61 -1.27
N LYS A 78 1.91 -7.46 -1.02
CA LYS A 78 1.63 -8.04 0.30
C LYS A 78 2.78 -8.92 0.81
N LYS A 79 3.40 -9.74 -0.06
CA LYS A 79 4.62 -10.48 0.31
C LYS A 79 5.78 -9.57 0.72
N THR A 80 5.96 -8.46 -0.01
CA THR A 80 6.96 -7.46 0.34
C THR A 80 6.63 -6.81 1.69
N LEU A 81 5.37 -6.44 1.91
CA LEU A 81 4.91 -5.87 3.18
C LEU A 81 5.19 -6.82 4.35
N ASN A 82 4.82 -8.09 4.23
CA ASN A 82 5.01 -9.10 5.27
C ASN A 82 6.49 -9.24 5.67
N ARG A 83 7.42 -9.20 4.70
CA ARG A 83 8.85 -9.23 5.00
C ARG A 83 9.28 -8.05 5.86
N TYR A 84 8.78 -6.85 5.58
CA TYR A 84 9.07 -5.70 6.43
C TYR A 84 8.32 -5.77 7.76
N TYR A 85 7.13 -6.36 7.78
CA TYR A 85 6.34 -6.53 9.00
C TYR A 85 7.11 -7.41 9.99
N GLU A 86 7.63 -8.54 9.53
CA GLU A 86 8.49 -9.43 10.33
C GLU A 86 9.70 -8.69 10.92
N LEU A 87 10.37 -7.84 10.12
CA LEU A 87 11.52 -7.06 10.59
C LEU A 87 11.13 -6.00 11.63
N THR A 88 9.97 -5.37 11.45
CA THR A 88 9.46 -4.35 12.38
C THR A 88 8.99 -4.98 13.69
N ASP A 89 8.25 -6.10 13.61
CA ASP A 89 7.71 -6.79 14.78
C ASP A 89 8.81 -7.46 15.62
N THR A 90 9.85 -7.99 14.99
CA THR A 90 11.02 -8.54 15.71
C THR A 90 11.93 -7.46 16.30
N SER A 91 11.74 -6.19 15.94
CA SER A 91 12.56 -5.09 16.43
C SER A 91 12.06 -4.57 17.78
N GLU A 92 12.88 -4.74 18.81
CA GLU A 92 12.61 -4.22 20.16
C GLU A 92 12.32 -2.71 20.17
N VAL A 93 12.93 -1.93 19.27
CA VAL A 93 12.74 -0.47 19.23
C VAL A 93 11.29 -0.11 18.89
N TYR A 94 10.70 -0.78 17.89
CA TYR A 94 9.30 -0.55 17.49
C TYR A 94 8.33 -1.04 18.56
N ARG A 95 8.61 -2.19 19.17
CA ARG A 95 7.80 -2.73 20.27
C ARG A 95 7.81 -1.82 21.49
N ILE A 96 9.00 -1.37 21.92
CA ILE A 96 9.16 -0.43 23.05
C ILE A 96 8.41 0.87 22.76
N ALA A 97 8.55 1.43 21.55
CA ALA A 97 7.83 2.64 21.19
C ALA A 97 6.31 2.46 21.28
N MET A 98 5.78 1.34 20.80
CA MET A 98 4.34 1.02 20.93
C MET A 98 3.90 0.89 22.39
N VAL A 99 4.69 0.24 23.24
CA VAL A 99 4.41 0.13 24.69
C VAL A 99 4.43 1.49 25.39
N LEU A 100 5.29 2.40 24.96
CA LEU A 100 5.38 3.75 25.51
C LEU A 100 4.29 4.68 24.95
N HIS A 101 3.58 4.29 23.89
CA HIS A 101 2.54 5.13 23.30
C HIS A 101 1.37 5.32 24.29
N PRO A 102 0.98 6.56 24.64
CA PRO A 102 0.02 6.84 25.71
C PRO A 102 -1.34 6.15 25.55
N HIS A 103 -1.77 5.94 24.31
CA HIS A 103 -3.07 5.37 23.97
C HIS A 103 -3.04 3.86 23.69
N HIS A 104 -1.92 3.31 23.19
CA HIS A 104 -1.84 1.92 22.72
C HIS A 104 -1.21 0.98 23.75
N LYS A 105 -0.15 1.41 24.44
CA LYS A 105 0.56 0.67 25.48
C LYS A 105 0.62 -0.84 25.23
N LEU A 106 0.26 -1.65 26.22
CA LEU A 106 0.14 -3.11 26.12
C LEU A 106 -1.20 -3.56 25.55
N SER A 107 -2.21 -2.68 25.44
CA SER A 107 -3.53 -3.08 24.93
C SER A 107 -3.49 -3.38 23.43
N TYR A 108 -2.62 -2.71 22.67
CA TYR A 108 -2.44 -3.01 21.25
C TYR A 108 -2.02 -4.47 21.03
N PHE A 109 -0.96 -4.94 21.70
CA PHE A 109 -0.51 -6.34 21.58
C PHE A 109 -1.52 -7.36 22.09
N LYS A 110 -2.36 -6.99 23.07
CA LYS A 110 -3.44 -7.86 23.57
C LYS A 110 -4.61 -7.99 22.60
N ASN A 111 -4.80 -7.01 21.73
CA ASN A 111 -5.93 -6.96 20.79
C ASN A 111 -5.52 -7.39 19.38
N ALA A 112 -4.23 -7.30 19.03
CA ALA A 112 -3.69 -7.66 17.73
C ALA A 112 -3.30 -9.14 17.60
N GLY A 113 -3.16 -9.86 18.73
CA GLY A 113 -2.94 -11.30 18.79
C GLY A 113 -4.24 -12.06 19.07
#